data_AF-A0A8I1RNC6-F1
#
_entry.id   AF-A0A8I1RNC6-F1
#
_cell.length_a   1.000
_cell.length_b   1.000
_cell.length_c   1.000
_cell.angle_alpha   90.00
_cell.angle_beta   90.00
_cell.angle_gamma   90.00
#
_symmetry.space_group_name_H-M   'P 1'
#
loop_
_entity.id
_entity.type
_entity.pdbx_description
1 polymer ?
#
loop_
_entity_poly.entity_id
_entity_poly.type
_entity_poly.pdbx_seq_one_letter_code
_entity_poly.pdbx_strand_id
1 'polypeptide(L)'
;MFKENFATAKAPAPARDLVGELEEASRFVRRHVIASIYHAGSGHPGGALSCADILACLYGAELNLWPSGVSDPDRDRFVLSKGHAAPALYAVAAHYGFCDRHAARNLRKLGSPFQGHPHVLELPWVETSTGSLGQGLSVALGMAMGLKLRGSTARVYALIGDGEMQEGEVWEAAMCAAHHRLDNLCVIVDYNKLQSDNTNDAIMHLEPLAAKWRAFDWAVAEIDGHRHAAILSALRSASVTQGRPALLIAHTVKGKGVPYMEDKPQWHGSVKLTREQSEDALRALKASPDQTRGTGRRHCRRHRHASFPFAPARPFFSIRHCRTEHDGGGGRHGGGGSSAGCHHLRGVLPARHRTGAAFHRL
;
A
#
# COMPACT_ATOMS: atom_id res chain seq x y z
N MET A 1 -42.71 -47.85 6.26
CA MET A 1 -41.28 -47.84 5.88
C MET A 1 -40.95 -46.44 5.37
N PHE A 2 -40.54 -45.53 6.26
CA PHE A 2 -40.04 -44.21 5.88
C PHE A 2 -38.85 -43.91 6.80
N LYS A 3 -37.64 -44.02 6.25
CA LYS A 3 -36.41 -43.56 6.91
C LYS A 3 -36.17 -42.14 6.43
N GLU A 4 -36.32 -41.16 7.31
CA GLU A 4 -35.87 -39.80 7.07
C GLU A 4 -34.34 -39.78 7.12
N ASN A 5 -33.72 -39.45 5.99
CA ASN A 5 -32.30 -39.15 5.88
C ASN A 5 -32.08 -37.70 6.35
N PHE A 6 -31.65 -37.52 7.59
CA PHE A 6 -31.07 -36.25 8.01
C PHE A 6 -29.64 -36.15 7.46
N ALA A 7 -29.45 -35.25 6.49
CA ALA A 7 -28.13 -34.83 6.05
C ALA A 7 -27.38 -34.20 7.23
N THR A 8 -26.27 -34.80 7.62
CA THR A 8 -25.36 -34.23 8.63
C THR A 8 -24.85 -32.89 8.11
N ALA A 9 -25.20 -31.81 8.80
CA ALA A 9 -24.69 -30.48 8.51
C ALA A 9 -23.15 -30.51 8.49
N LYS A 10 -22.57 -30.10 7.36
CA LYS A 10 -21.12 -29.94 7.19
C LYS A 10 -20.63 -28.97 8.27
N ALA A 11 -19.65 -29.37 9.06
CA ALA A 11 -19.07 -28.53 10.11
C ALA A 11 -18.71 -27.14 9.54
N PRO A 12 -18.97 -26.05 10.28
CA PRO A 12 -18.61 -24.71 9.83
C PRO A 12 -17.11 -24.66 9.55
N ALA A 13 -16.74 -24.03 8.42
CA ALA A 13 -15.34 -23.83 8.09
C ALA A 13 -14.64 -23.10 9.26
N PRO A 14 -13.41 -23.51 9.63
CA PRO A 14 -12.71 -22.88 10.74
C PRO A 14 -12.53 -21.38 10.48
N ALA A 15 -12.61 -20.58 11.54
CA ALA A 15 -12.36 -19.15 11.49
C ALA A 15 -10.96 -18.89 10.90
N ARG A 16 -10.88 -17.96 9.95
CA ARG A 16 -9.66 -17.67 9.20
C ARG A 16 -8.62 -16.99 10.10
N ASP A 17 -7.41 -17.55 10.17
CA ASP A 17 -6.28 -16.93 10.86
C ASP A 17 -5.64 -15.84 9.99
N LEU A 18 -6.21 -14.64 10.05
CA LEU A 18 -5.74 -13.49 9.27
C LEU A 18 -4.28 -13.16 9.57
N VAL A 19 -3.85 -13.22 10.84
CA VAL A 19 -2.48 -12.86 11.21
C VAL A 19 -1.50 -13.86 10.59
N GLY A 20 -1.75 -15.16 10.71
CA GLY A 20 -0.92 -16.19 10.10
C GLY A 20 -0.82 -16.07 8.57
N GLU A 21 -1.89 -15.66 7.90
CA GLU A 21 -1.88 -15.40 6.46
C GLU A 21 -1.01 -14.19 6.08
N LEU A 22 -1.10 -13.09 6.83
CA LEU A 22 -0.30 -11.89 6.60
C LEU A 22 1.19 -12.15 6.89
N GLU A 23 1.50 -12.98 7.89
CA GLU A 23 2.86 -13.43 8.13
C GLU A 23 3.41 -14.25 6.95
N GLU A 24 2.62 -15.15 6.36
CA GLU A 24 3.04 -15.89 5.15
C GLU A 24 3.23 -14.95 3.95
N ALA A 25 2.33 -13.97 3.77
CA ALA A 25 2.49 -12.94 2.75
C ALA A 25 3.82 -12.19 2.93
N SER A 26 4.16 -11.82 4.16
CA SER A 26 5.40 -11.12 4.48
C SER A 26 6.64 -11.99 4.22
N ARG A 27 6.59 -13.28 4.55
CA ARG A 27 7.63 -14.25 4.21
C ARG A 27 7.78 -14.40 2.70
N PHE A 28 6.68 -14.51 1.96
CA PHE A 28 6.70 -14.56 0.50
C PHE A 28 7.37 -13.31 -0.09
N VAL A 29 7.00 -12.12 0.38
CA VAL A 29 7.56 -10.84 -0.08
C VAL A 29 9.07 -10.84 0.10
N ARG A 30 9.59 -11.17 1.28
CA ARG A 30 11.04 -11.19 1.55
C ARG A 30 11.79 -12.17 0.64
N ARG A 31 11.28 -13.39 0.48
CA ARG A 31 11.88 -14.42 -0.37
C ARG A 31 11.93 -13.98 -1.84
N HIS A 32 10.83 -13.39 -2.31
CA HIS A 32 10.71 -12.90 -3.68
C HIS A 32 11.63 -11.70 -3.94
N VAL A 33 11.78 -10.79 -2.98
CA VAL A 33 12.75 -9.67 -3.04
C VAL A 33 14.17 -10.19 -3.25
N ILE A 34 14.63 -11.15 -2.44
CA ILE A 34 15.97 -11.73 -2.56
C ILE A 34 16.17 -12.36 -3.94
N ALA A 35 15.23 -13.19 -4.40
CA ALA A 35 15.32 -13.83 -5.70
C ALA A 35 15.34 -12.80 -6.86
N SER A 36 14.48 -11.78 -6.79
CA SER A 36 14.38 -10.74 -7.82
C SER A 36 15.65 -9.90 -7.91
N ILE A 37 16.23 -9.50 -6.77
CA ILE A 37 17.47 -8.72 -6.73
C ILE A 37 18.66 -9.55 -7.24
N TYR A 38 18.74 -10.84 -6.86
CA TYR A 38 19.75 -11.76 -7.38
C TYR A 38 19.66 -11.88 -8.90
N HIS A 39 18.48 -12.14 -9.46
CA HIS A 39 18.29 -12.26 -10.90
C HIS A 39 18.51 -10.94 -11.65
N ALA A 40 18.14 -9.82 -11.05
CA ALA A 40 18.42 -8.49 -11.60
C ALA A 40 19.94 -8.24 -11.67
N GLY A 41 20.70 -8.71 -10.69
CA GLY A 41 22.10 -8.37 -10.48
C GLY A 41 22.28 -6.98 -9.87
N SER A 42 21.21 -6.40 -9.34
CA SER A 42 21.16 -5.04 -8.77
C SER A 42 19.84 -4.81 -8.03
N GLY A 43 19.85 -4.15 -6.88
CA GLY A 43 18.63 -3.71 -6.18
C GLY A 43 18.86 -3.25 -4.74
N HIS A 44 17.79 -2.92 -4.02
CA HIS A 44 17.86 -2.37 -2.65
C HIS A 44 17.27 -3.34 -1.63
N PRO A 45 18.02 -4.37 -1.17
CA PRO A 45 17.45 -5.43 -0.33
C PRO A 45 17.05 -4.90 1.05
N GLY A 46 17.91 -4.11 1.72
CA GLY A 46 17.69 -3.69 3.10
C GLY A 46 16.35 -2.99 3.32
N GLY A 47 16.08 -1.94 2.53
CA GLY A 47 14.85 -1.16 2.61
C GLY A 47 13.61 -1.86 2.03
N ALA A 48 13.78 -2.91 1.22
CA ALA A 48 12.68 -3.72 0.69
C ALA A 48 12.25 -4.82 1.70
N LEU A 49 13.21 -5.37 2.46
CA LEU A 49 12.95 -6.38 3.48
C LEU A 49 12.30 -5.79 4.75
N SER A 50 12.63 -4.54 5.10
CA SER A 50 12.09 -3.85 6.28
C SER A 50 10.58 -3.63 6.19
N CYS A 51 10.05 -3.29 5.01
CA CYS A 51 8.64 -2.94 4.84
C CYS A 51 7.72 -4.10 4.47
N ALA A 52 8.21 -5.34 4.43
CA ALA A 52 7.42 -6.50 3.97
C ALA A 52 6.16 -6.73 4.81
N ASP A 53 6.23 -6.58 6.14
CA ASP A 53 5.07 -6.78 7.03
C ASP A 53 4.03 -5.66 6.87
N ILE A 54 4.48 -4.42 6.72
CA ILE A 54 3.64 -3.25 6.46
C ILE A 54 2.87 -3.44 5.14
N LEU A 55 3.57 -3.81 4.07
CA LEU A 55 2.96 -4.05 2.77
C LEU A 55 1.98 -5.22 2.80
N ALA A 56 2.32 -6.31 3.51
CA ALA A 56 1.41 -7.44 3.67
C ALA A 56 0.10 -7.02 4.35
N CYS A 57 0.16 -6.27 5.44
CA CYS A 57 -1.03 -5.74 6.14
C CYS A 57 -1.84 -4.78 5.26
N LEU A 58 -1.17 -3.86 4.54
CA LEU A 58 -1.85 -2.92 3.64
C LEU A 58 -2.62 -3.66 2.55
N TYR A 59 -1.96 -4.51 1.76
CA TYR A 59 -2.59 -5.19 0.63
C TYR A 59 -3.50 -6.36 1.02
N GLY A 60 -3.26 -6.98 2.17
CA GLY A 60 -4.00 -8.16 2.62
C GLY A 60 -5.24 -7.87 3.45
N ALA A 61 -5.33 -6.69 4.05
CA ALA A 61 -6.37 -6.39 5.04
C ALA A 61 -6.89 -4.95 5.02
N GLU A 62 -6.04 -3.93 4.81
CA GLU A 62 -6.47 -2.53 4.97
C GLU A 62 -7.00 -1.89 3.68
N LEU A 63 -6.29 -2.06 2.56
CA LEU A 63 -6.65 -1.42 1.30
C LEU A 63 -7.93 -2.02 0.73
N ASN A 64 -8.90 -1.18 0.38
CA ASN A 64 -9.94 -1.53 -0.56
C ASN A 64 -9.36 -1.56 -1.99
N LEU A 65 -8.50 -2.55 -2.28
CA LEU A 65 -7.82 -2.70 -3.57
C LEU A 65 -7.60 -4.18 -3.86
N TRP A 66 -8.08 -4.64 -5.02
CA TRP A 66 -7.98 -6.03 -5.47
C TRP A 66 -7.64 -6.06 -6.97
N PRO A 67 -7.11 -7.18 -7.52
CA PRO A 67 -6.76 -7.25 -8.93
C PRO A 67 -7.90 -6.92 -9.89
N SER A 68 -9.13 -7.33 -9.55
CA SER A 68 -10.34 -7.02 -10.34
C SER A 68 -10.85 -5.59 -10.15
N GLY A 69 -10.36 -4.86 -9.15
CA GLY A 69 -10.79 -3.52 -8.76
C GLY A 69 -9.79 -2.42 -9.11
N VAL A 70 -8.75 -2.71 -9.88
CA VAL A 70 -7.69 -1.72 -10.20
C VAL A 70 -8.23 -0.48 -10.93
N SER A 71 -9.29 -0.64 -11.74
CA SER A 71 -9.94 0.47 -12.44
C SER A 71 -11.03 1.18 -11.62
N ASP A 72 -11.33 0.70 -10.40
CA ASP A 72 -12.36 1.30 -9.56
C ASP A 72 -11.91 2.70 -9.11
N PRO A 73 -12.69 3.76 -9.42
CA PRO A 73 -12.34 5.12 -9.03
C PRO A 73 -12.33 5.34 -7.51
N ASP A 74 -13.10 4.54 -6.75
CA ASP A 74 -13.29 4.63 -5.30
C ASP A 74 -12.49 3.58 -4.51
N ARG A 75 -11.54 2.89 -5.17
CA ARG A 75 -10.54 2.08 -4.47
C ARG A 75 -9.58 2.95 -3.67
N ASP A 76 -9.03 2.38 -2.60
CA ASP A 76 -7.96 3.03 -1.85
C ASP A 76 -6.68 3.15 -2.71
N ARG A 77 -5.90 4.20 -2.48
CA ARG A 77 -4.65 4.48 -3.20
C ARG A 77 -3.47 4.15 -2.33
N PHE A 78 -2.44 3.54 -2.92
CA PHE A 78 -1.16 3.29 -2.25
C PHE A 78 0.00 3.89 -3.04
N VAL A 79 0.83 4.69 -2.38
CA VAL A 79 2.05 5.26 -2.95
C VAL A 79 3.27 4.76 -2.17
N LEU A 80 4.18 4.08 -2.87
CA LEU A 80 5.51 3.76 -2.35
C LEU A 80 6.45 4.95 -2.62
N SER A 81 6.51 5.91 -1.70
CA SER A 81 7.33 7.11 -1.86
C SER A 81 8.83 6.79 -1.82
N LYS A 82 9.23 5.88 -0.92
CA LYS A 82 10.56 5.26 -0.89
C LYS A 82 10.76 4.28 -2.06
N GLY A 83 10.71 4.80 -3.28
CA GLY A 83 10.60 4.04 -4.52
C GLY A 83 11.72 3.04 -4.74
N HIS A 84 12.88 3.21 -4.12
CA HIS A 84 13.97 2.25 -4.20
C HIS A 84 13.59 0.85 -3.63
N ALA A 85 12.58 0.77 -2.77
CA ALA A 85 11.97 -0.47 -2.28
C ALA A 85 10.96 -1.11 -3.27
N ALA A 86 10.97 -0.71 -4.54
CA ALA A 86 10.16 -1.30 -5.62
C ALA A 86 10.07 -2.84 -5.60
N PRO A 87 11.16 -3.59 -5.33
CA PRO A 87 11.09 -5.05 -5.29
C PRO A 87 10.05 -5.59 -4.30
N ALA A 88 9.86 -4.92 -3.15
CA ALA A 88 8.87 -5.32 -2.15
C ALA A 88 7.44 -5.05 -2.62
N LEU A 89 7.21 -3.90 -3.27
CA LEU A 89 5.92 -3.57 -3.90
C LEU A 89 5.56 -4.57 -5.00
N TYR A 90 6.52 -4.95 -5.84
CA TYR A 90 6.29 -5.92 -6.90
C TYR A 90 6.02 -7.32 -6.34
N ALA A 91 6.72 -7.69 -5.27
CA ALA A 91 6.53 -8.96 -4.60
C ALA A 91 5.16 -9.06 -3.91
N VAL A 92 4.67 -8.00 -3.25
CA VAL A 92 3.35 -8.01 -2.62
C VAL A 92 2.23 -8.02 -3.68
N ALA A 93 2.41 -7.28 -4.78
CA ALA A 93 1.52 -7.33 -5.93
C ALA A 93 1.44 -8.74 -6.54
N ALA A 94 2.59 -9.41 -6.69
CA ALA A 94 2.67 -10.79 -7.15
C ALA A 94 2.02 -11.79 -6.18
N HIS A 95 2.13 -11.57 -4.87
CA HIS A 95 1.50 -12.41 -3.86
C HIS A 95 -0.03 -12.39 -3.99
N TYR A 96 -0.60 -11.19 -4.11
CA TYR A 96 -2.05 -10.96 -4.18
C TYR A 96 -2.63 -11.00 -5.61
N GLY A 97 -1.83 -11.35 -6.61
CA GLY A 97 -2.31 -11.63 -7.97
C GLY A 97 -2.54 -10.41 -8.86
N PHE A 98 -1.94 -9.27 -8.54
CA PHE A 98 -1.93 -8.08 -9.41
C PHE A 98 -1.00 -8.23 -10.61
N CYS A 99 -0.03 -9.14 -10.51
CA CYS A 99 0.88 -9.49 -11.60
C CYS A 99 1.35 -10.94 -11.51
N ASP A 100 1.94 -11.44 -12.60
CA ASP A 100 2.55 -12.78 -12.60
C ASP A 100 3.81 -12.82 -11.72
N ARG A 101 3.90 -13.87 -10.89
CA ARG A 101 4.98 -14.01 -9.90
C ARG A 101 6.34 -14.18 -10.53
N HIS A 102 6.43 -14.81 -11.71
CA HIS A 102 7.67 -15.01 -12.42
C HIS A 102 8.07 -13.75 -13.20
N ALA A 103 7.12 -13.07 -13.83
CA ALA A 103 7.34 -11.81 -14.51
C ALA A 103 7.90 -10.75 -13.55
N ALA A 104 7.37 -10.68 -12.32
CA ALA A 104 7.86 -9.77 -11.28
C ALA A 104 9.33 -10.00 -10.89
N ARG A 105 9.93 -11.15 -11.22
CA ARG A 105 11.36 -11.42 -11.02
C ARG A 105 12.25 -10.83 -12.10
N ASN A 106 11.69 -10.35 -13.22
CA ASN A 106 12.43 -9.63 -14.26
C ASN A 106 12.72 -8.18 -13.87
N LEU A 107 13.07 -7.95 -12.61
CA LEU A 107 13.41 -6.64 -12.06
C LEU A 107 14.60 -6.04 -12.84
N ARG A 108 14.50 -4.74 -13.20
CA ARG A 108 15.56 -3.95 -13.86
C ARG A 108 16.04 -4.52 -15.20
N LYS A 109 15.33 -5.47 -15.81
CA LYS A 109 15.67 -5.97 -17.15
C LYS A 109 15.12 -5.02 -18.22
N LEU A 110 15.87 -4.86 -19.30
CA LEU A 110 15.45 -4.05 -20.45
C LEU A 110 14.09 -4.55 -20.97
N GLY A 111 13.13 -3.63 -21.15
CA GLY A 111 11.77 -3.94 -21.60
C GLY A 111 10.87 -4.62 -20.56
N SER A 112 11.31 -4.74 -19.31
CA SER A 112 10.45 -5.23 -18.22
C SER A 112 9.61 -4.10 -17.64
N PRO A 113 8.33 -4.30 -17.30
CA PRO A 113 7.55 -3.30 -16.57
C PRO A 113 8.04 -3.10 -15.12
N PHE A 114 8.81 -4.07 -14.60
CA PHE A 114 9.33 -4.06 -13.23
C PHE A 114 10.65 -3.31 -13.16
N GLN A 115 10.55 -1.99 -13.18
CA GLN A 115 11.66 -1.05 -13.20
C GLN A 115 12.43 -0.97 -11.87
N GLY A 116 13.57 -0.28 -11.85
CA GLY A 116 14.37 -0.12 -10.62
C GLY A 116 13.70 0.72 -9.53
N HIS A 117 12.73 1.53 -9.94
CA HIS A 117 11.78 2.29 -9.12
C HIS A 117 10.38 2.14 -9.77
N PRO A 118 9.26 2.27 -9.03
CA PRO A 118 7.93 2.12 -9.59
C PRO A 118 7.69 3.05 -10.79
N HIS A 119 7.06 2.52 -11.83
CA HIS A 119 6.72 3.25 -13.03
C HIS A 119 5.27 2.97 -13.43
N VAL A 120 4.48 4.02 -13.60
CA VAL A 120 3.02 3.95 -13.74
C VAL A 120 2.52 3.44 -15.09
N LEU A 121 3.29 3.60 -16.18
CA LEU A 121 2.76 3.38 -17.53
C LEU A 121 2.42 1.91 -17.83
N GLU A 122 3.16 0.96 -17.25
CA GLU A 122 2.99 -0.47 -17.56
C GLU A 122 2.40 -1.29 -16.39
N LEU A 123 2.16 -0.65 -15.25
CA LEU A 123 1.66 -1.28 -14.03
C LEU A 123 0.40 -0.55 -13.55
N PRO A 124 -0.82 -0.96 -13.98
CA PRO A 124 -2.05 -0.21 -13.72
C PRO A 124 -2.45 -0.11 -12.24
N TRP A 125 -1.85 -0.95 -11.39
CA TRP A 125 -2.03 -0.97 -9.94
C TRP A 125 -0.97 -0.13 -9.19
N VAL A 126 -0.01 0.46 -9.90
CA VAL A 126 0.93 1.47 -9.36
C VAL A 126 0.32 2.85 -9.60
N GLU A 127 0.15 3.64 -8.55
CA GLU A 127 -0.56 4.92 -8.65
C GLU A 127 0.29 6.04 -9.28
N THR A 128 1.62 5.98 -9.14
CA THR A 128 2.53 7.01 -9.65
C THR A 128 3.95 6.47 -9.81
N SER A 129 4.77 7.17 -10.60
CA SER A 129 6.20 6.90 -10.66
C SER A 129 6.89 7.57 -9.47
N THR A 130 7.73 6.81 -8.75
CA THR A 130 8.51 7.32 -7.61
C THR A 130 9.98 6.98 -7.80
N GLY A 131 10.85 7.48 -6.92
CA GLY A 131 12.29 7.23 -6.95
C GLY A 131 13.09 8.43 -6.49
N SER A 132 12.70 9.63 -6.95
CA SER A 132 13.09 10.86 -6.28
C SER A 132 12.39 10.90 -4.92
N LEU A 133 13.18 10.97 -3.85
CA LEU A 133 12.65 10.99 -2.48
C LEU A 133 11.80 12.25 -2.26
N GLY A 134 10.80 12.17 -1.38
CA GLY A 134 9.88 13.27 -1.06
C GLY A 134 8.68 13.38 -2.00
N GLN A 135 8.90 13.27 -3.31
CA GLN A 135 7.86 13.52 -4.33
C GLN A 135 6.65 12.59 -4.20
N GLY A 136 6.84 11.34 -3.80
CA GLY A 136 5.73 10.39 -3.66
C GLY A 136 4.70 10.84 -2.61
N LEU A 137 5.15 11.47 -1.51
CA LEU A 137 4.25 12.02 -0.50
C LEU A 137 3.43 13.20 -1.04
N SER A 138 4.06 14.11 -1.80
CA SER A 138 3.34 15.22 -2.46
C SER A 138 2.28 14.72 -3.45
N VAL A 139 2.58 13.65 -4.19
CA VAL A 139 1.59 13.03 -5.08
C VAL A 139 0.45 12.39 -4.29
N ALA A 140 0.74 11.69 -3.19
CA ALA A 140 -0.27 11.11 -2.31
C ALA A 140 -1.18 12.18 -1.67
N LEU A 141 -0.60 13.32 -1.27
CA LEU A 141 -1.32 14.51 -0.83
C LEU A 141 -2.32 14.98 -1.90
N GLY A 142 -1.87 15.14 -3.15
CA GLY A 142 -2.74 15.54 -4.27
C GLY A 142 -3.88 14.54 -4.53
N MET A 143 -3.60 13.24 -4.44
CA MET A 143 -4.62 12.19 -4.54
C MET A 143 -5.67 12.31 -3.43
N ALA A 144 -5.25 12.55 -2.19
CA ALA A 144 -6.14 12.69 -1.04
C ALA A 144 -7.05 13.92 -1.17
N MET A 145 -6.48 15.06 -1.58
CA MET A 145 -7.24 16.28 -1.89
C MET A 145 -8.27 16.03 -3.00
N GLY A 146 -7.85 15.41 -4.10
CA GLY A 146 -8.74 15.12 -5.24
C GLY A 146 -9.88 14.16 -4.88
N LEU A 147 -9.65 13.19 -3.98
CA LEU A 147 -10.70 12.31 -3.47
C LEU A 147 -11.69 13.06 -2.59
N LYS A 148 -11.23 13.93 -1.68
CA LYS A 148 -12.10 14.77 -0.86
C LYS A 148 -12.94 15.73 -1.68
N LEU A 149 -12.35 16.39 -2.67
CA LEU A 149 -13.08 17.31 -3.57
C LEU A 149 -14.20 16.62 -4.33
N ARG A 150 -14.08 15.31 -4.58
CA ARG A 150 -15.11 14.49 -5.24
C ARG A 150 -16.11 13.86 -4.25
N GLY A 151 -15.99 14.11 -2.95
CA GLY A 151 -16.82 13.48 -1.93
C GLY A 151 -16.59 11.97 -1.77
N SER A 152 -15.46 11.43 -2.26
CA SER A 152 -15.15 10.00 -2.17
C SER A 152 -14.77 9.63 -0.73
N THR A 153 -15.15 8.42 -0.31
CA THR A 153 -14.77 7.84 0.98
C THR A 153 -13.45 7.06 0.91
N ALA A 154 -12.82 6.98 -0.26
CA ALA A 154 -11.55 6.29 -0.44
C ALA A 154 -10.41 7.00 0.30
N ARG A 155 -9.43 6.21 0.71
CA ARG A 155 -8.26 6.66 1.47
C ARG A 155 -7.00 6.56 0.63
N VAL A 156 -6.00 7.32 1.04
CA VAL A 156 -4.66 7.31 0.45
C VAL A 156 -3.65 6.91 1.53
N TYR A 157 -2.81 5.95 1.18
CA TYR A 157 -1.73 5.47 2.01
C TYR A 157 -0.40 5.77 1.32
N ALA A 158 0.55 6.33 2.04
CA ALA A 158 1.91 6.52 1.55
C ALA A 158 2.91 5.84 2.49
N LEU A 159 3.83 5.06 1.93
CA LEU A 159 4.97 4.51 2.66
C LEU A 159 6.22 5.33 2.31
N ILE A 160 6.78 6.00 3.31
CA ILE A 160 7.99 6.82 3.19
C ILE A 160 9.16 6.18 3.95
N GLY A 161 10.38 6.48 3.54
CA GLY A 161 11.59 6.14 4.29
C GLY A 161 11.86 7.17 5.38
N ASP A 162 12.69 6.82 6.36
CA ASP A 162 13.13 7.76 7.38
C ASP A 162 14.19 8.74 6.86
N GLY A 163 15.18 8.27 6.10
CA GLY A 163 16.11 9.16 5.38
C GLY A 163 15.41 10.08 4.37
N GLU A 164 14.29 9.63 3.79
CA GLU A 164 13.46 10.45 2.89
C GLU A 164 12.85 11.67 3.60
N MET A 165 12.63 11.63 4.91
CA MET A 165 12.08 12.77 5.68
C MET A 165 13.05 13.95 5.79
N GLN A 166 14.26 13.84 5.25
CA GLN A 166 15.21 14.95 5.20
C GLN A 166 14.95 15.85 3.99
N GLU A 167 14.18 15.38 3.02
CA GLU A 167 13.73 16.22 1.92
C GLU A 167 12.75 17.29 2.44
N GLY A 168 13.00 18.55 2.10
CA GLY A 168 12.13 19.68 2.48
C GLY A 168 10.69 19.49 2.02
N GLU A 169 10.52 18.88 0.85
CA GLU A 169 9.22 18.56 0.24
C GLU A 169 8.31 17.73 1.16
N VAL A 170 8.87 16.84 1.99
CA VAL A 170 8.09 16.06 2.95
C VAL A 170 7.39 16.96 3.96
N TRP A 171 8.07 18.01 4.43
CA TRP A 171 7.56 18.94 5.42
C TRP A 171 6.56 19.94 4.83
N GLU A 172 6.78 20.34 3.57
CA GLU A 172 5.79 21.12 2.80
C GLU A 172 4.48 20.33 2.63
N ALA A 173 4.58 19.05 2.26
CA ALA A 173 3.42 18.17 2.15
C ALA A 173 2.73 17.92 3.50
N ALA A 174 3.51 17.77 4.58
CA ALA A 174 2.99 17.62 5.94
C ALA A 174 2.17 18.84 6.39
N MET A 175 2.67 20.06 6.11
CA MET A 175 1.97 21.32 6.38
C MET A 175 0.66 21.42 5.61
N CYS A 176 0.70 21.12 4.31
CA CYS A 176 -0.44 21.22 3.43
C CYS A 176 -1.55 20.23 3.79
N ALA A 177 -1.20 18.98 4.12
CA ALA A 177 -2.19 17.96 4.49
C ALA A 177 -2.98 18.32 5.75
N ALA A 178 -2.31 18.91 6.75
CA ALA A 178 -2.96 19.35 7.98
C ALA A 178 -3.83 20.57 7.75
N HIS A 179 -3.33 21.57 6.99
CA HIS A 179 -4.11 22.75 6.60
C HIS A 179 -5.44 22.35 5.94
N HIS A 180 -5.42 21.36 5.04
CA HIS A 180 -6.61 20.84 4.35
C HIS A 180 -7.36 19.75 5.13
N ARG A 181 -6.98 19.46 6.37
CA ARG A 181 -7.63 18.47 7.26
C ARG A 181 -7.81 17.11 6.58
N LEU A 182 -6.77 16.60 5.92
CA LEU A 182 -6.84 15.38 5.10
C LEU A 182 -6.86 14.10 5.93
N ASP A 183 -7.94 13.86 6.66
CA ASP A 183 -8.19 12.62 7.43
C ASP A 183 -8.32 11.34 6.58
N ASN A 184 -8.40 11.46 5.26
CA ASN A 184 -8.30 10.35 4.31
C ASN A 184 -6.86 10.03 3.90
N LEU A 185 -5.85 10.74 4.40
CA LEU A 185 -4.42 10.47 4.18
C LEU A 185 -3.80 9.79 5.41
N CYS A 186 -3.18 8.64 5.21
CA CYS A 186 -2.38 7.93 6.20
C CYS A 186 -0.95 7.71 5.69
N VAL A 187 0.04 8.25 6.38
CA VAL A 187 1.45 8.07 6.05
C VAL A 187 2.07 7.07 7.01
N ILE A 188 2.83 6.12 6.50
CA ILE A 188 3.63 5.18 7.30
C ILE A 188 5.10 5.49 7.06
N VAL A 189 5.86 5.68 8.13
CA VAL A 189 7.32 5.81 8.10
C VAL A 189 7.93 4.44 8.36
N ASP A 190 8.72 3.93 7.43
CA ASP A 190 9.62 2.79 7.66
C ASP A 190 10.84 3.27 8.45
N TYR A 191 10.71 3.29 9.77
CA TYR A 191 11.66 3.88 10.71
C TYR A 191 12.71 2.84 11.15
N ASN A 192 13.65 2.55 10.24
CA ASN A 192 14.73 1.59 10.43
C ASN A 192 16.07 2.22 10.87
N LYS A 193 16.09 3.55 11.06
CA LYS A 193 17.20 4.36 11.59
C LYS A 193 18.43 4.44 10.70
N LEU A 194 18.35 3.97 9.45
CA LEU A 194 19.49 3.81 8.55
C LEU A 194 19.22 4.38 7.15
N GLN A 195 20.23 5.06 6.60
CA GLN A 195 20.23 5.58 5.22
C GLN A 195 21.15 4.75 4.32
N SER A 196 21.62 5.36 3.23
CA SER A 196 22.59 4.76 2.31
C SER A 196 23.90 4.42 3.00
N ASP A 197 24.49 5.39 3.69
CA ASP A 197 25.89 5.27 4.12
C ASP A 197 26.03 4.96 5.61
N ASN A 198 25.06 5.35 6.44
CA ASN A 198 25.14 5.23 7.89
C ASN A 198 23.76 5.38 8.56
N THR A 199 23.76 5.44 9.90
CA THR A 199 22.62 5.81 10.73
C THR A 199 22.14 7.24 10.45
N ASN A 200 20.86 7.50 10.70
CA ASN A 200 20.33 8.87 10.63
C ASN A 200 21.11 9.82 11.55
N ASP A 201 21.47 9.38 12.75
CA ASP A 201 22.21 10.21 13.73
C ASP A 201 23.59 10.64 13.24
N ALA A 202 24.26 9.78 12.47
CA ALA A 202 25.58 10.08 11.92
C ALA A 202 25.53 10.96 10.66
N ILE A 203 24.44 10.93 9.90
CA ILE A 203 24.29 11.69 8.65
C ILE A 203 23.55 13.00 8.89
N MET A 204 22.31 12.91 9.36
CA MET A 204 21.44 14.04 9.64
C MET A 204 20.34 13.61 10.62
N HIS A 205 20.49 14.03 11.87
CA HIS A 205 19.67 13.55 12.98
C HIS A 205 18.18 13.93 12.82
N LEU A 206 17.29 12.95 13.00
CA LEU A 206 15.83 13.10 12.79
C LEU A 206 15.04 13.36 14.08
N GLU A 207 15.54 12.99 15.26
CA GLU A 207 14.77 13.13 16.49
C GLU A 207 14.62 14.61 16.91
N PRO A 208 13.58 14.97 17.70
CA PRO A 208 12.42 14.15 18.07
C PRO A 208 11.39 14.05 16.93
N LEU A 209 11.26 12.87 16.31
CA LEU A 209 10.51 12.69 15.07
C LEU A 209 9.00 12.82 15.30
N ALA A 210 8.47 12.10 16.30
CA ALA A 210 7.04 12.16 16.61
C ALA A 210 6.59 13.57 17.01
N ALA A 211 7.46 14.33 17.71
CA ALA A 211 7.17 15.71 18.10
C ALA A 211 7.12 16.65 16.88
N LYS A 212 8.04 16.50 15.91
CA LYS A 212 8.02 17.25 14.65
C LYS A 212 6.69 17.07 13.94
N TRP A 213 6.25 15.83 13.72
CA TRP A 213 4.97 15.57 13.06
C TRP A 213 3.74 16.05 13.84
N ARG A 214 3.72 15.91 15.18
CA ARG A 214 2.65 16.49 16.01
C ARG A 214 2.59 18.01 15.90
N ALA A 215 3.73 18.70 15.75
CA ALA A 215 3.76 20.14 15.56
C ALA A 215 3.12 20.59 14.22
N PHE A 216 3.06 19.71 13.23
CA PHE A 216 2.30 19.92 11.98
C PHE A 216 0.81 19.52 12.10
N ASP A 217 0.28 19.26 13.30
CA ASP A 217 -1.12 18.84 13.57
C ASP A 217 -1.52 17.47 12.97
N TRP A 218 -0.59 16.51 13.00
CA TRP A 218 -0.87 15.13 12.61
C TRP A 218 -1.27 14.25 13.81
N ALA A 219 -2.16 13.28 13.56
CA ALA A 219 -2.40 12.18 14.50
C ALA A 219 -1.25 11.17 14.41
N VAL A 220 -0.36 11.16 15.40
CA VAL A 220 0.88 10.36 15.37
C VAL A 220 0.80 9.17 16.32
N ALA A 221 1.10 7.97 15.81
CA ALA A 221 1.29 6.76 16.60
C ALA A 221 2.62 6.08 16.26
N GLU A 222 3.23 5.43 17.25
CA GLU A 222 4.44 4.62 17.08
C GLU A 222 4.09 3.15 17.26
N ILE A 223 4.61 2.30 16.38
CA ILE A 223 4.32 0.86 16.37
C ILE A 223 5.56 0.03 16.12
N ASP A 224 5.51 -1.22 16.57
CA ASP A 224 6.40 -2.27 16.06
C ASP A 224 6.00 -2.62 14.62
N GLY A 225 6.85 -2.25 13.66
CA GLY A 225 6.65 -2.46 12.23
C GLY A 225 6.79 -3.92 11.77
N HIS A 226 7.10 -4.85 12.68
CA HIS A 226 7.19 -6.28 12.41
C HIS A 226 6.12 -7.10 13.13
N ARG A 227 5.20 -6.45 13.85
CA ARG A 227 4.12 -7.11 14.58
C ARG A 227 2.78 -6.84 13.90
N HIS A 228 2.32 -7.76 13.06
CA HIS A 228 1.11 -7.61 12.22
C HIS A 228 -0.12 -7.11 12.99
N ALA A 229 -0.36 -7.64 14.18
CA ALA A 229 -1.47 -7.19 15.03
C ALA A 229 -1.36 -5.71 15.43
N ALA A 230 -0.15 -5.20 15.70
CA ALA A 230 0.06 -3.77 15.98
C ALA A 230 -0.18 -2.91 14.74
N ILE A 231 0.33 -3.36 13.59
CA ILE A 231 0.14 -2.67 12.29
C ILE A 231 -1.36 -2.57 11.97
N LEU A 232 -2.10 -3.67 12.03
CA LEU A 232 -3.55 -3.69 11.77
C LEU A 232 -4.32 -2.79 12.74
N SER A 233 -4.00 -2.84 14.04
CA SER A 233 -4.65 -1.98 15.03
C SER A 233 -4.40 -0.50 14.76
N ALA A 234 -3.19 -0.14 14.34
CA ALA A 234 -2.83 1.24 14.06
C ALA A 234 -3.44 1.75 12.74
N LEU A 235 -3.45 0.93 11.69
CA LEU A 235 -4.15 1.25 10.43
C LEU A 235 -5.65 1.46 10.67
N ARG A 236 -6.28 0.59 11.48
CA ARG A 236 -7.68 0.77 11.88
C ARG A 236 -7.90 2.07 12.66
N SER A 237 -7.01 2.39 13.59
CA SER A 237 -7.09 3.64 14.37
C SER A 237 -6.95 4.86 13.46
N ALA A 238 -5.98 4.84 12.53
CA ALA A 238 -5.81 5.87 11.51
C ALA A 238 -7.04 5.99 10.58
N SER A 239 -7.74 4.90 10.31
CA SER A 239 -8.93 4.87 9.45
C SER A 239 -10.14 5.60 10.03
N VAL A 240 -10.20 5.74 11.36
CA VAL A 240 -11.29 6.41 12.09
C VAL A 240 -10.89 7.78 12.64
N THR A 241 -9.64 8.20 12.47
CA THR A 241 -9.21 9.58 12.76
C THR A 241 -9.99 10.54 11.87
N GLN A 242 -10.50 11.63 12.46
CA GLN A 242 -11.26 12.66 11.75
C GLN A 242 -10.61 14.03 11.89
N GLY A 243 -10.75 14.86 10.86
CA GLY A 243 -10.34 16.26 10.88
C GLY A 243 -8.83 16.52 10.78
N ARG A 244 -7.99 15.48 10.74
CA ARG A 244 -6.53 15.60 10.55
C ARG A 244 -5.93 14.34 9.92
N PRO A 245 -4.83 14.46 9.17
CA PRO A 245 -4.12 13.31 8.62
C PRO A 245 -3.45 12.46 9.71
N ALA A 246 -3.15 11.20 9.40
CA ALA A 246 -2.55 10.24 10.33
C ALA A 246 -1.13 9.83 9.91
N LEU A 247 -0.22 9.73 10.88
CA LEU A 247 1.14 9.22 10.70
C LEU A 247 1.39 8.03 11.62
N LEU A 248 1.87 6.94 11.03
CA LEU A 248 2.35 5.76 11.74
C LEU A 248 3.87 5.68 11.63
N ILE A 249 4.58 5.87 12.73
CA ILE A 249 6.03 5.65 12.79
C ILE A 249 6.23 4.17 13.10
N ALA A 250 6.54 3.38 12.08
CA ALA A 250 6.75 1.95 12.22
C ALA A 250 8.24 1.67 12.46
N HIS A 251 8.59 1.32 13.70
CA HIS A 251 9.93 0.90 14.07
C HIS A 251 10.24 -0.44 13.41
N THR A 252 11.21 -0.46 12.51
CA THR A 252 11.58 -1.61 11.69
C THR A 252 13.09 -1.88 11.77
N VAL A 253 13.51 -3.02 11.23
CA VAL A 253 14.91 -3.44 11.09
C VAL A 253 15.23 -3.45 9.60
N LYS A 254 16.24 -2.68 9.18
CA LYS A 254 16.68 -2.70 7.77
C LYS A 254 17.27 -4.06 7.47
N GLY A 255 16.82 -4.73 6.39
CA GLY A 255 17.27 -6.08 6.07
C GLY A 255 16.57 -7.20 6.83
N LYS A 256 15.43 -6.92 7.49
CA LYS A 256 14.69 -7.86 8.34
C LYS A 256 14.60 -9.28 7.78
N GLY A 257 14.98 -10.26 8.59
CA GLY A 257 14.88 -11.70 8.31
C GLY A 257 16.15 -12.30 7.69
N VAL A 258 17.16 -11.49 7.36
CA VAL A 258 18.45 -11.96 6.84
C VAL A 258 19.57 -11.47 7.78
N PRO A 259 20.12 -12.33 8.66
CA PRO A 259 21.00 -11.90 9.75
C PRO A 259 22.21 -11.05 9.34
N TYR A 260 22.85 -11.37 8.21
CA TYR A 260 24.01 -10.61 7.73
C TYR A 260 23.63 -9.27 7.06
N MET A 261 22.33 -9.04 6.79
CA MET A 261 21.80 -7.78 6.27
C MET A 261 21.15 -6.90 7.35
N GLU A 262 20.76 -7.46 8.50
CA GLU A 262 20.06 -6.74 9.55
C GLU A 262 20.94 -5.61 10.15
N ASP A 263 20.40 -4.39 10.14
CA ASP A 263 21.01 -3.17 10.69
C ASP A 263 22.40 -2.85 10.11
N LYS A 264 22.56 -3.10 8.80
CA LYS A 264 23.78 -2.86 8.04
C LYS A 264 23.55 -1.89 6.87
N PRO A 265 24.10 -0.66 6.89
CA PRO A 265 23.98 0.31 5.80
C PRO A 265 24.42 -0.24 4.43
N GLN A 266 25.41 -1.13 4.42
CA GLN A 266 25.99 -1.71 3.21
C GLN A 266 24.97 -2.48 2.35
N TRP A 267 23.83 -2.88 2.92
CA TRP A 267 22.75 -3.55 2.21
C TRP A 267 21.64 -2.60 1.74
N HIS A 268 21.88 -1.29 1.74
CA HIS A 268 20.95 -0.31 1.20
C HIS A 268 20.97 -0.26 -0.34
N GLY A 269 22.09 0.16 -0.94
CA GLY A 269 22.14 0.70 -2.31
C GLY A 269 22.57 -0.28 -3.41
N SER A 270 21.70 -0.52 -4.41
CA SER A 270 21.99 -1.19 -5.69
C SER A 270 22.97 -2.38 -5.63
N VAL A 271 22.76 -3.26 -4.65
CA VAL A 271 23.61 -4.40 -4.34
C VAL A 271 23.51 -5.48 -5.41
N LYS A 272 24.65 -6.05 -5.77
CA LYS A 272 24.74 -7.27 -6.58
C LYS A 272 24.97 -8.46 -5.65
N LEU A 273 23.91 -9.21 -5.36
CA LEU A 273 24.00 -10.42 -4.53
C LEU A 273 24.80 -11.50 -5.27
N THR A 274 25.76 -12.12 -4.59
CA THR A 274 26.36 -13.37 -5.07
C THR A 274 25.34 -14.50 -4.95
N ARG A 275 25.61 -15.62 -5.64
CA ARG A 275 24.77 -16.82 -5.52
C ARG A 275 24.74 -17.30 -4.06
N GLU A 276 25.90 -17.43 -3.43
CA GLU A 276 26.04 -17.87 -2.04
C GLU A 276 25.23 -16.99 -1.09
N GLN A 277 25.41 -15.66 -1.16
CA GLN A 277 24.64 -14.71 -0.35
C GLN A 277 23.13 -14.89 -0.56
N SER A 278 22.68 -15.00 -1.82
CA SER A 278 21.25 -15.18 -2.11
C SER A 278 20.69 -16.48 -1.54
N GLU A 279 21.45 -17.56 -1.61
CA GLU A 279 21.06 -18.85 -1.05
C GLU A 279 21.05 -18.84 0.48
N ASP A 280 22.01 -18.17 1.12
CA ASP A 280 22.04 -17.96 2.57
C ASP A 280 20.85 -17.12 3.05
N ALA A 281 20.54 -16.03 2.36
CA ALA A 281 19.36 -15.23 2.65
C ALA A 281 18.06 -16.04 2.53
N LEU A 282 17.92 -16.85 1.46
CA LEU A 282 16.75 -17.72 1.30
C LEU A 282 16.65 -18.78 2.40
N ARG A 283 17.78 -19.39 2.81
CA ARG A 283 17.82 -20.32 3.94
C ARG A 283 17.38 -19.65 5.25
N ALA A 284 17.89 -18.45 5.54
CA ALA A 284 17.48 -17.67 6.71
C ALA A 284 15.97 -17.36 6.70
N LEU A 285 15.40 -17.14 5.51
CA LEU A 285 13.96 -16.94 5.30
C LEU A 285 13.15 -18.25 5.19
N LYS A 286 13.74 -19.39 5.56
CA LYS A 286 13.13 -20.73 5.51
C LYS A 286 12.57 -21.07 4.12
N ALA A 287 13.30 -20.73 3.06
CA ALA A 287 12.95 -21.00 1.67
C ALA A 287 14.00 -21.91 1.01
N SER A 288 13.56 -22.68 0.00
CA SER A 288 14.50 -23.45 -0.82
C SER A 288 15.39 -22.50 -1.65
N PRO A 289 16.71 -22.73 -1.69
CA PRO A 289 17.64 -22.07 -2.60
C PRO A 289 17.24 -22.17 -4.09
N ASP A 290 16.42 -23.16 -4.45
CA ASP A 290 15.99 -23.40 -5.83
C ASP A 290 15.16 -22.24 -6.41
N GLN A 291 14.67 -21.33 -5.55
CA GLN A 291 14.07 -20.08 -6.01
C GLN A 291 15.04 -19.16 -6.76
N THR A 292 16.35 -19.37 -6.66
CA THR A 292 17.41 -18.70 -7.43
C THR A 292 17.77 -19.43 -8.74
N ARG A 293 17.22 -20.62 -9.01
CA ARG A 293 17.45 -21.31 -10.29
C ARG A 293 16.63 -20.62 -11.38
N GLY A 294 17.32 -20.25 -12.47
CA GLY A 294 16.82 -19.30 -13.46
C GLY A 294 15.43 -19.61 -14.02
N THR A 295 14.75 -18.56 -14.47
CA THR A 295 13.62 -18.63 -15.41
C THR A 295 14.13 -19.10 -16.76
N GLY A 296 14.61 -20.34 -16.87
CA GLY A 296 14.98 -20.94 -18.15
C GLY A 296 13.81 -20.73 -19.09
N ARG A 297 14.07 -20.23 -20.31
CA ARG A 297 13.11 -19.93 -21.39
C ARG A 297 12.13 -21.10 -21.60
N ARG A 298 11.13 -21.24 -20.74
CA ARG A 298 9.91 -21.96 -21.10
C ARG A 298 9.18 -20.98 -21.97
N HIS A 299 9.22 -21.24 -23.28
CA HIS A 299 8.35 -20.61 -24.26
C HIS A 299 7.00 -20.35 -23.60
N CYS A 300 6.49 -19.13 -23.78
CA CYS A 300 5.14 -18.73 -23.47
C CYS A 300 4.18 -19.62 -24.28
N ARG A 301 4.00 -20.87 -23.86
CA ARG A 301 2.83 -21.65 -24.22
C ARG A 301 1.73 -20.99 -23.42
N ARG A 302 0.75 -20.42 -24.15
CA ARG A 302 -0.55 -20.01 -23.62
C ARG A 302 -1.06 -21.10 -22.68
N HIS A 303 -0.75 -20.99 -21.40
CA HIS A 303 -1.34 -21.84 -20.38
C HIS A 303 -2.75 -21.31 -20.22
N ARG A 304 -3.69 -22.01 -20.87
CA ARG A 304 -5.11 -21.91 -20.56
C ARG A 304 -5.25 -22.00 -19.05
N HIS A 305 -6.05 -21.08 -18.51
CA HIS A 305 -6.49 -20.99 -17.12
C HIS A 305 -6.40 -22.33 -16.39
N ALA A 306 -5.29 -22.53 -15.67
CA ALA A 306 -5.24 -23.55 -14.65
C ALA A 306 -5.87 -22.91 -13.41
N SER A 307 -7.18 -23.11 -13.29
CA SER A 307 -7.94 -22.81 -12.08
C SER A 307 -7.32 -23.62 -10.93
N PHE A 308 -6.59 -22.95 -10.04
CA PHE A 308 -6.05 -23.54 -8.82
C PHE A 308 -6.65 -22.85 -7.59
N PRO A 309 -6.77 -23.57 -6.46
CA PRO A 309 -7.70 -23.27 -5.38
C PRO A 309 -7.11 -22.21 -4.44
N PHE A 310 -6.79 -21.06 -4.99
CA PHE A 310 -6.67 -19.81 -4.26
C PHE A 310 -7.24 -18.75 -5.20
N ALA A 311 -8.54 -18.87 -5.47
CA ALA A 311 -9.31 -17.63 -5.41
C ALA A 311 -9.00 -17.07 -4.03
N PRO A 312 -8.49 -15.83 -3.88
CA PRO A 312 -8.71 -15.17 -2.62
C PRO A 312 -10.22 -15.21 -2.45
N ALA A 313 -10.73 -16.14 -1.64
CA ALA A 313 -12.11 -16.10 -1.20
C ALA A 313 -12.27 -14.65 -0.75
N ARG A 314 -13.17 -13.88 -1.38
CA ARG A 314 -13.50 -12.54 -0.88
C ARG A 314 -13.59 -12.63 0.64
N PRO A 315 -12.85 -11.81 1.40
CA PRO A 315 -13.17 -11.77 2.81
C PRO A 315 -13.12 -10.35 3.35
N PHE A 316 -14.02 -10.15 4.30
CA PHE A 316 -14.37 -8.87 4.86
C PHE A 316 -14.98 -7.95 3.80
N PHE A 317 -16.31 -7.79 3.89
CA PHE A 317 -16.82 -6.41 4.01
C PHE A 317 -15.73 -5.64 4.74
N SER A 318 -15.13 -4.64 4.08
CA SER A 318 -14.30 -3.66 4.76
C SER A 318 -14.76 -3.56 6.20
N ILE A 319 -13.86 -3.72 7.18
CA ILE A 319 -14.20 -3.71 8.62
C ILE A 319 -15.06 -2.47 9.00
N ARG A 320 -15.16 -1.51 8.08
CA ARG A 320 -15.98 -0.29 8.05
C ARG A 320 -17.50 -0.48 7.85
N HIS A 321 -18.06 -1.67 7.64
CA HIS A 321 -19.54 -1.85 7.60
C HIS A 321 -20.11 -2.37 8.93
N CYS A 322 -20.04 -1.53 9.95
CA CYS A 322 -21.01 -1.56 11.05
C CYS A 322 -21.30 -0.11 11.46
N ARG A 323 -22.00 0.62 10.59
CA ARG A 323 -22.84 1.73 11.05
C ARG A 323 -24.17 1.09 11.41
N THR A 324 -24.43 0.97 12.70
CA THR A 324 -25.77 0.72 13.21
C THR A 324 -26.68 1.85 12.73
N GLU A 325 -27.54 1.55 11.76
CA GLU A 325 -28.74 2.34 11.52
C GLU A 325 -29.60 2.19 12.78
N HIS A 326 -29.70 3.26 13.56
CA HIS A 326 -30.74 3.38 14.57
C HIS A 326 -32.04 3.68 13.83
N ASP A 327 -32.74 2.62 13.43
CA ASP A 327 -34.17 2.67 13.15
C ASP A 327 -34.90 2.82 14.50
N GLY A 328 -35.26 4.05 14.81
CA GLY A 328 -36.21 4.41 15.85
C GLY A 328 -37.47 4.97 15.19
N GLY A 329 -38.39 4.10 14.81
CA GLY A 329 -39.70 4.48 14.31
C GLY A 329 -40.58 5.11 15.39
N GLY A 330 -41.45 6.03 14.98
CA GLY A 330 -42.62 6.43 15.75
C GLY A 330 -43.02 7.89 15.56
N GLY A 331 -44.14 8.14 14.84
CA GLY A 331 -44.82 9.44 14.91
C GLY A 331 -45.65 9.79 13.68
N ARG A 332 -46.92 9.39 13.68
CA ARG A 332 -47.96 9.80 12.72
C ARG A 332 -48.40 11.27 12.93
N HIS A 333 -49.03 11.80 11.89
CA HIS A 333 -49.87 13.02 11.71
C HIS A 333 -49.21 13.99 10.73
N GLY A 334 -49.82 14.45 9.64
CA GLY A 334 -51.19 14.41 9.15
C GLY A 334 -51.49 15.74 8.45
N GLY A 335 -51.99 15.71 7.21
CA GLY A 335 -52.80 16.79 6.65
C GLY A 335 -52.21 17.62 5.50
N GLY A 336 -52.92 17.56 4.35
CA GLY A 336 -53.07 18.61 3.32
C GLY A 336 -51.86 18.87 2.43
N GLY A 337 -51.93 18.98 1.11
CA GLY A 337 -53.04 19.21 0.19
C GLY A 337 -52.55 20.13 -0.94
N SER A 338 -52.94 19.84 -2.18
CA SER A 338 -52.78 20.65 -3.41
C SER A 338 -51.33 20.71 -3.97
N SER A 339 -50.98 20.27 -5.19
CA SER A 339 -51.51 20.41 -6.57
C SER A 339 -50.66 21.38 -7.39
N ALA A 340 -50.45 21.02 -8.67
CA ALA A 340 -49.79 21.76 -9.76
C ALA A 340 -48.26 21.83 -9.71
N GLY A 341 -47.51 21.67 -10.79
CA GLY A 341 -47.88 21.49 -12.19
C GLY A 341 -46.60 21.26 -13.01
N CYS A 342 -46.75 20.43 -14.04
CA CYS A 342 -45.76 20.14 -15.06
C CYS A 342 -45.40 21.42 -15.85
N HIS A 343 -44.13 21.67 -16.17
CA HIS A 343 -43.75 22.21 -17.48
C HIS A 343 -42.29 21.89 -17.81
N HIS A 344 -42.11 21.03 -18.81
CA HIS A 344 -40.94 20.96 -19.68
C HIS A 344 -40.77 22.28 -20.43
N LEU A 345 -39.52 22.71 -20.66
CA LEU A 345 -39.10 23.35 -21.90
C LEU A 345 -37.58 23.19 -22.12
N ARG A 346 -37.24 22.65 -23.29
CA ARG A 346 -35.91 22.54 -23.88
C ARG A 346 -35.47 23.88 -24.49
N GLY A 347 -34.17 24.11 -24.57
CA GLY A 347 -33.54 25.14 -25.43
C GLY A 347 -32.07 25.32 -25.05
N VAL A 348 -31.14 24.57 -25.64
CA VAL A 348 -30.30 24.93 -26.80
C VAL A 348 -29.39 26.15 -26.53
N LEU A 349 -28.08 25.85 -26.47
CA LEU A 349 -26.94 26.77 -26.45
C LEU A 349 -26.93 27.74 -27.64
N PRO A 350 -26.25 28.89 -27.49
CA PRO A 350 -25.08 29.09 -28.35
C PRO A 350 -23.85 29.61 -27.61
N ALA A 351 -22.72 29.49 -28.31
CA ALA A 351 -21.37 29.61 -27.81
C ALA A 351 -20.80 31.05 -27.83
N ARG A 352 -19.71 31.20 -27.05
CA ARG A 352 -18.60 32.17 -27.14
C ARG A 352 -18.87 33.61 -26.70
N HIS A 353 -18.15 34.03 -25.65
CA HIS A 353 -17.19 35.13 -25.74
C HIS A 353 -16.08 34.99 -24.68
N ARG A 354 -14.84 35.21 -25.13
CA ARG A 354 -13.62 35.36 -24.33
C ARG A 354 -13.55 36.79 -23.80
N THR A 355 -13.30 36.94 -22.51
CA THR A 355 -12.51 38.00 -21.84
C THR A 355 -12.19 37.44 -20.45
N GLY A 356 -10.94 37.19 -20.08
CA GLY A 356 -10.01 38.21 -19.60
C GLY A 356 -10.19 38.36 -18.08
N ALA A 357 -9.50 37.53 -17.28
CA ALA A 357 -9.42 37.72 -15.83
C ALA A 357 -8.04 37.32 -15.30
N ALA A 358 -7.53 38.19 -14.44
CA ALA A 358 -6.17 38.29 -13.95
C ALA A 358 -5.68 37.05 -13.18
N PHE A 359 -4.43 36.69 -13.45
CA PHE A 359 -3.60 35.93 -12.50
C PHE A 359 -3.22 36.88 -11.35
N HIS A 360 -3.78 36.65 -10.17
CA HIS A 360 -3.18 37.13 -8.93
C HIS A 360 -2.22 36.07 -8.40
N ARG A 361 -0.96 36.49 -8.23
CA ARG A 361 0.01 35.82 -7.37
C ARG A 361 -0.53 35.78 -5.95
N LEU A 362 -0.50 34.60 -5.33
CA LEU A 362 0.04 34.33 -4.00
C LEU A 362 0.25 32.81 -3.89
#